data_AF-A0A653SU67-F1
#
_entry.id   AF-A0A653SU67-F1
#
_cell.length_a   1.000
_cell.length_b   1.000
_cell.length_c   1.000
_cell.angle_alpha   90.00
_cell.angle_beta   90.00
_cell.angle_gamma   90.00
#
_symmetry.space_group_name_H-M   'P 1'
#
loop_
_entity.id
_entity.type
_entity.pdbx_description
1 polymer ?
#
loop_
_entity_poly.entity_id
_entity_poly.type
_entity_poly.pdbx_seq_one_letter_code
_entity_poly.pdbx_strand_id
1 'polypeptide(L)'
;MSVLYKEFTNDEEVVTAVQSMKTNGIDESNIYVITHDDDRSKRVADNADANTVSASDVGLGTAAKNVFRKKGDELRADFQELGFTKEESERLEEKLDQGKVLVVVKDAPAGFTI
;
A
#
# COMPACT_ATOMS: atom_id res chain seq x y z
N MET A 1 -19.03 -4.54 7.41
CA MET A 1 -17.57 -4.41 7.30
C MET A 1 -17.31 -3.11 6.58
N SER A 2 -16.56 -2.21 7.21
CA SER A 2 -16.16 -0.95 6.59
C SER A 2 -14.72 -1.10 6.14
N VAL A 3 -14.49 -1.00 4.83
CA VAL A 3 -13.15 -0.88 4.28
C VAL A 3 -12.88 0.60 4.07
N LEU A 4 -11.72 1.06 4.51
CA LEU A 4 -11.27 2.43 4.25
C LEU A 4 -10.01 2.38 3.41
N TYR A 5 -9.84 3.36 2.54
CA TYR A 5 -8.60 3.52 1.80
C TYR A 5 -8.20 4.99 1.75
N LYS A 6 -6.90 5.22 1.62
CA LYS A 6 -6.35 6.53 1.34
C LYS A 6 -5.24 6.44 0.33
N GLU A 7 -5.23 7.42 -0.58
CA GLU A 7 -4.19 7.58 -1.57
C GLU A 7 -3.11 8.53 -1.05
N PHE A 8 -1.88 8.18 -1.36
CA PHE A 8 -0.68 8.90 -1.01
C PHE A 8 0.20 9.03 -2.26
N THR A 9 0.97 10.10 -2.30
CA THR A 9 1.94 10.36 -3.38
C THR A 9 3.38 10.17 -2.90
N ASN A 10 3.60 10.05 -1.59
CA ASN A 10 4.92 9.94 -0.98
C ASN A 10 4.95 8.80 0.04
N ASP A 11 6.00 7.99 -0.03
CA ASP A 11 6.26 6.86 0.87
C ASP A 11 6.35 7.29 2.34
N GLU A 12 6.90 8.48 2.63
CA GLU A 12 7.02 9.01 4.00
C GLU A 12 5.64 9.29 4.63
N GLU A 13 4.70 9.82 3.84
CA GLU A 13 3.34 10.07 4.29
C GLU A 13 2.61 8.76 4.59
N VAL A 14 2.84 7.74 3.77
CA VAL A 14 2.29 6.39 3.98
C VAL A 14 2.78 5.83 5.31
N VAL A 15 4.09 5.86 5.56
CA VAL A 15 4.67 5.36 6.82
C VAL A 15 4.07 6.10 8.02
N THR A 16 3.96 7.42 7.95
CA THR A 16 3.38 8.24 9.02
C THR A 16 1.91 7.92 9.26
N ALA A 17 1.14 7.72 8.19
CA ALA A 17 -0.27 7.34 8.28
C ALA A 17 -0.43 5.96 8.91
N VAL A 18 0.35 4.96 8.48
CA VAL A 18 0.31 3.60 9.03
C VAL A 18 0.68 3.60 10.50
N GLN A 19 1.73 4.32 10.90
CA GLN A 19 2.09 4.45 12.32
C GLN A 19 0.99 5.13 13.14
N SER A 20 0.33 6.15 12.58
CA SER A 20 -0.80 6.82 13.22
C SER A 20 -1.97 5.84 13.39
N MET A 21 -2.29 5.03 12.38
CA MET A 21 -3.32 3.98 12.48
C MET A 21 -3.02 3.00 13.60
N LYS A 22 -1.78 2.49 13.67
CA LYS A 22 -1.33 1.58 14.75
C LYS A 22 -1.48 2.23 16.12
N THR A 23 -1.10 3.50 16.24
CA THR A 23 -1.24 4.28 17.49
C THR A 23 -2.71 4.48 17.88
N ASN A 24 -3.60 4.60 16.90
CA ASN A 24 -5.06 4.68 17.11
C ASN A 24 -5.71 3.32 17.44
N GLY A 25 -4.93 2.24 17.55
CA GLY A 25 -5.41 0.91 17.89
C GLY A 25 -5.87 0.06 16.69
N ILE A 26 -5.55 0.48 15.46
CA ILE A 26 -5.73 -0.39 14.28
C ILE A 26 -4.64 -1.47 14.30
N ASP A 27 -5.05 -2.73 14.16
CA ASP A 27 -4.10 -3.83 14.06
C ASP A 27 -3.32 -3.74 12.73
N GLU A 28 -2.02 -3.91 12.77
CA GLU A 28 -1.18 -3.89 11.56
C GLU A 28 -1.55 -5.00 10.56
N SER A 29 -2.16 -6.10 11.02
CA SER A 29 -2.67 -7.18 10.17
C SER A 29 -3.91 -6.76 9.37
N ASN A 30 -4.56 -5.67 9.78
CA ASN A 30 -5.69 -5.07 9.10
C ASN A 30 -5.28 -3.92 8.18
N ILE A 31 -4.00 -3.51 8.20
CA ILE A 31 -3.46 -2.47 7.34
C ILE A 31 -2.74 -3.12 6.15
N TYR A 32 -3.08 -2.67 4.96
CA TYR A 32 -2.56 -3.17 3.69
C TYR A 32 -2.02 -1.99 2.91
N VAL A 33 -0.75 -2.08 2.50
CA VAL A 33 -0.13 -1.07 1.63
C VAL A 33 -0.02 -1.68 0.24
N ILE A 34 -0.67 -1.05 -0.74
CA ILE A 34 -0.67 -1.49 -2.13
C ILE A 34 0.04 -0.45 -2.98
N THR A 35 1.03 -0.90 -3.76
CA THR A 35 1.77 -0.06 -4.71
C THR A 35 1.79 -0.75 -6.07
N HIS A 36 1.85 0.01 -7.16
CA HIS A 36 2.20 -0.58 -8.46
C HIS A 36 3.65 -1.06 -8.38
N ASP A 37 3.93 -2.25 -8.92
CA ASP A 37 5.30 -2.70 -9.15
C ASP A 37 5.87 -1.90 -10.34
N ASP A 38 6.10 -0.61 -10.11
CA ASP A 38 6.85 0.20 -11.03
C ASP A 38 8.33 -0.09 -10.76
N ASP A 39 9.02 -0.51 -11.81
CA ASP A 39 10.42 -0.94 -11.89
C ASP A 39 11.44 0.16 -11.47
N ARG A 40 11.05 1.08 -10.58
CA ARG A 40 11.85 2.22 -10.10
C ARG A 40 13.07 1.81 -9.27
N SER A 41 13.15 0.55 -8.85
CA SER A 41 14.29 0.00 -8.12
C SER A 41 15.47 -0.43 -9.02
N LYS A 42 15.29 -0.60 -10.33
CA LYS A 42 16.34 -1.18 -11.17
C LYS A 42 17.46 -0.24 -11.61
N ARG A 43 17.37 1.08 -11.39
CA ARG A 43 18.46 2.01 -11.80
C ARG A 43 19.52 2.32 -10.74
N VAL A 44 19.41 1.78 -9.52
CA VAL A 44 20.41 1.99 -8.45
C VAL A 44 21.14 0.71 -8.05
N ALA A 45 20.59 -0.47 -8.38
CA ALA A 45 21.15 -1.77 -8.02
C ALA A 45 22.39 -2.20 -8.83
N ASP A 46 22.53 -1.74 -10.09
CA ASP A 46 23.60 -2.20 -10.99
C ASP A 46 25.00 -1.61 -10.69
N ASN A 47 25.15 -0.67 -9.75
CA ASN A 47 26.45 -0.01 -9.48
C ASN A 47 26.96 -0.12 -8.05
N ALA A 48 26.26 -0.83 -7.16
CA ALA A 48 26.71 -1.03 -5.80
C ALA A 48 26.36 -2.47 -5.41
N ASP A 49 27.37 -3.29 -5.06
CA ASP A 49 27.25 -4.61 -4.42
C ASP A 49 26.43 -4.54 -3.11
N ALA A 50 25.14 -4.23 -3.23
CA ALA A 50 24.22 -3.98 -2.15
C ALA A 50 22.97 -4.79 -2.45
N ASN A 51 22.67 -5.73 -1.56
CA ASN A 51 21.39 -6.43 -1.50
C ASN A 51 20.27 -5.41 -1.72
N THR A 52 19.63 -5.46 -2.88
CA THR A 52 18.68 -4.46 -3.32
C THR A 52 17.36 -4.66 -2.57
N VAL A 53 17.36 -4.28 -1.30
CA VAL A 53 16.15 -3.84 -0.64
C VAL A 53 16.02 -2.39 -1.07
N SER A 54 15.13 -2.12 -2.03
CA SER A 54 14.87 -0.76 -2.53
C SER A 54 14.81 0.19 -1.32
N ALA A 55 15.65 1.21 -1.25
CA ALA A 55 15.77 2.03 -0.04
C ALA A 55 14.44 2.72 0.35
N SER A 56 13.52 2.91 -0.62
CA SER A 56 12.14 3.37 -0.41
C SER A 56 11.25 2.34 0.32
N ASP A 57 11.58 1.05 0.20
CA ASP A 57 10.78 -0.08 0.70
C ASP A 57 11.06 -0.45 2.15
N VAL A 58 12.20 -0.04 2.70
CA VAL A 58 12.57 -0.35 4.08
C VAL A 58 11.57 0.28 5.06
N GLY A 59 11.06 1.47 4.75
CA GLY A 59 10.04 2.15 5.55
C GLY A 59 8.68 1.47 5.48
N LEU A 60 8.19 1.20 4.25
CA LEU A 60 6.87 0.61 4.02
C LEU A 60 6.77 -0.84 4.54
N GLY A 61 7.78 -1.67 4.26
CA GLY A 61 7.84 -3.07 4.71
C GLY A 61 8.05 -3.23 6.22
N THR A 62 8.57 -2.21 6.90
CA THR A 62 8.66 -2.19 8.37
C THR A 62 7.38 -1.62 9.01
N ALA A 63 6.71 -0.67 8.34
CA ALA A 63 5.52 -0.02 8.85
C ALA A 63 4.27 -0.90 8.79
N ALA A 64 4.10 -1.66 7.69
CA ALA A 64 2.95 -2.54 7.47
C ALA A 64 3.40 -3.99 7.24
N LYS A 65 2.67 -4.92 7.87
CA LYS A 65 2.95 -6.36 7.75
C LYS A 65 2.49 -6.93 6.41
N ASN A 66 1.47 -6.32 5.80
CA ASN A 66 0.90 -6.74 4.52
C ASN A 66 1.18 -5.68 3.45
N VAL A 67 2.27 -5.86 2.70
CA VAL A 67 2.61 -5.00 1.56
C VAL A 67 2.41 -5.81 0.28
N PHE A 68 1.52 -5.35 -0.60
CA PHE A 68 1.28 -5.95 -1.90
C PHE A 68 1.96 -5.11 -2.98
N ARG A 69 2.90 -5.73 -3.69
CA ARG A 69 3.51 -5.19 -4.91
C ARG A 69 3.17 -6.14 -6.04
N LYS A 70 2.23 -5.74 -6.88
CA LYS A 70 1.75 -6.58 -7.97
C LYS A 70 1.47 -5.74 -9.21
N LYS A 71 1.24 -6.44 -10.32
CA LYS A 71 0.87 -5.84 -11.60
C LYS A 71 -0.64 -5.92 -11.81
N GLY A 72 -1.18 -4.95 -12.54
CA GLY A 72 -2.61 -4.67 -12.73
C GLY A 72 -3.63 -5.79 -12.45
N ASP A 73 -3.61 -6.88 -13.22
CA ASP A 73 -4.60 -7.96 -13.08
C ASP A 73 -4.62 -8.63 -11.70
N GLU A 74 -3.47 -8.74 -11.04
CA GLU A 74 -3.40 -9.30 -9.69
C GLU A 74 -3.84 -8.28 -8.63
N LEU A 75 -3.61 -6.98 -8.86
CA LEU A 75 -4.08 -5.91 -7.98
C LEU A 75 -5.61 -5.89 -7.91
N ARG A 76 -6.29 -6.04 -9.05
CA ARG A 76 -7.76 -6.11 -9.11
C ARG A 76 -8.32 -7.28 -8.31
N ALA A 77 -7.65 -8.43 -8.33
CA ALA A 77 -8.07 -9.60 -7.55
C ALA A 77 -7.92 -9.34 -6.05
N ASP A 78 -6.77 -8.78 -5.62
CA ASP A 78 -6.52 -8.46 -4.21
C ASP A 78 -7.52 -7.43 -3.67
N PHE A 79 -7.84 -6.39 -4.45
CA PHE A 79 -8.87 -5.42 -4.06
C PHE A 79 -10.24 -6.08 -3.86
N GLN A 80 -10.63 -7.01 -4.73
CA GLN A 80 -11.87 -7.76 -4.55
C GLN A 80 -11.84 -8.64 -3.30
N GLU A 81 -10.70 -9.26 -2.97
CA GLU A 81 -10.52 -10.02 -1.72
C GLU A 81 -10.57 -9.14 -0.46
N LEU A 82 -10.13 -7.88 -0.59
CA LEU A 82 -10.26 -6.87 0.48
C LEU A 82 -11.70 -6.37 0.65
N GLY A 83 -12.57 -6.60 -0.34
CA GLY A 83 -13.99 -6.26 -0.32
C GLY A 83 -14.38 -5.09 -1.21
N PHE A 84 -13.49 -4.64 -2.10
CA PHE A 84 -13.81 -3.64 -3.12
C PHE A 84 -14.61 -4.27 -4.26
N THR A 85 -15.44 -3.47 -4.92
CA THR A 85 -16.13 -3.90 -6.14
C THR A 85 -15.16 -3.90 -7.32
N LYS A 86 -15.55 -4.54 -8.42
CA LYS A 86 -14.74 -4.54 -9.64
C LYS A 86 -14.44 -3.12 -10.14
N GLU A 87 -15.46 -2.26 -10.21
CA GLU A 87 -15.29 -0.85 -10.63
C GLU A 87 -14.38 -0.05 -9.70
N GLU A 88 -14.48 -0.27 -8.37
CA GLU A 88 -13.57 0.37 -7.42
C GLU A 88 -12.14 -0.13 -7.61
N SER A 89 -11.97 -1.43 -7.81
CA SER A 89 -10.65 -2.05 -8.04
C SER A 89 -9.99 -1.50 -9.29
N GLU A 90 -10.74 -1.34 -10.38
CA GLU A 90 -10.26 -0.72 -11.64
C GLU A 90 -9.83 0.74 -11.42
N ARG A 91 -10.61 1.52 -10.67
CA ARG A 91 -10.25 2.91 -10.33
C ARG A 91 -9.02 3.00 -9.42
N LEU A 92 -8.85 2.06 -8.49
CA LEU A 92 -7.71 2.02 -7.58
C LEU A 92 -6.44 1.60 -8.33
N GLU A 93 -6.52 0.61 -9.22
CA GLU A 93 -5.44 0.22 -10.12
C GLU A 93 -4.96 1.41 -10.97
N GLU A 94 -5.88 2.16 -11.60
CA GLU A 94 -5.51 3.33 -12.41
C GLU A 94 -4.75 4.39 -11.59
N LYS A 95 -5.09 4.55 -10.30
CA LYS A 95 -4.34 5.45 -9.40
C LYS A 95 -2.94 4.93 -9.11
N LEU A 96 -2.78 3.63 -8.92
CA LEU A 96 -1.48 3.00 -8.70
C LEU A 96 -0.58 3.14 -9.94
N ASP A 97 -1.15 3.01 -11.14
CA ASP A 97 -0.45 3.23 -12.41
C ASP A 97 0.03 4.68 -12.58
N GLN A 98 -0.63 5.65 -11.93
CA GLN A 98 -0.15 7.03 -11.86
C GLN A 98 1.03 7.23 -10.89
N GLY A 99 1.53 6.15 -10.28
CA GLY A 99 2.61 6.18 -9.29
C GLY A 99 2.15 6.54 -7.87
N LYS A 100 0.84 6.46 -7.59
CA LYS A 100 0.32 6.64 -6.22
C LYS A 100 0.48 5.36 -5.41
N VAL A 101 0.45 5.53 -4.09
CA VAL A 101 0.42 4.45 -3.12
C VAL A 101 -0.94 4.45 -2.43
N LEU A 102 -1.54 3.27 -2.25
CA LEU A 102 -2.80 3.12 -1.55
C LEU A 102 -2.59 2.41 -0.22
N VAL A 103 -3.13 2.98 0.85
CA VAL A 103 -3.23 2.30 2.14
C VAL A 103 -4.67 1.93 2.36
N VAL A 104 -4.93 0.64 2.51
CA VAL A 104 -6.25 0.07 2.81
C VAL A 104 -6.28 -0.43 4.24
N VAL A 105 -7.35 -0.09 4.96
CA VAL A 105 -7.62 -0.59 6.30
C VAL A 105 -8.88 -1.43 6.25
N LYS A 106 -8.73 -2.71 6.55
CA LYS A 106 -9.83 -3.66 6.73
C LYS A 106 -10.35 -3.57 8.15
N ASP A 107 -11.66 -3.66 8.33
CA ASP A 107 -12.30 -3.65 9.66
C ASP A 107 -12.01 -2.36 10.46
N ALA A 108 -12.04 -1.21 9.78
CA ALA A 108 -11.82 0.06 10.46
C ALA A 108 -12.93 0.32 11.51
N PRO A 109 -12.59 0.76 12.73
CA PRO A 109 -13.57 1.03 13.77
C PRO A 109 -14.53 2.15 13.33
N ALA A 110 -15.79 2.05 13.78
CA ALA A 110 -16.82 3.02 13.42
C ALA A 110 -16.41 4.45 13.85
N GLY A 111 -16.26 5.35 12.88
CA GLY A 111 -15.80 6.73 13.09
C GLY A 111 -14.30 6.94 12.85
N PHE A 112 -13.53 5.90 12.53
CA PHE A 112 -12.14 6.06 12.09
C PHE A 112 -12.10 6.75 10.73
N THR A 113 -11.27 7.79 10.63
CA THR A 113 -11.03 8.52 9.39
C THR A 113 -9.55 8.50 9.12
N ILE A 114 -9.18 8.15 7.89
CA ILE A 114 -7.81 8.01 7.43
C ILE A 114 -7.32 9.29 6.77
#